data_AF-A0A5C8TWB3-F1
#
_entry.id   AF-A0A5C8TWB3-F1
#
_cell.length_a   1.000
_cell.length_b   1.000
_cell.length_c   1.000
_cell.angle_alpha   90.00
_cell.angle_beta   90.00
_cell.angle_gamma   90.00
#
_symmetry.space_group_name_H-M   'P 1'
#
loop_
_entity.id
_entity.type
_entity.pdbx_description
1 polymer ?
#
loop_
_entity_poly.entity_id
_entity_poly.type
_entity_poly.pdbx_seq_one_letter_code
_entity_poly.pdbx_strand_id
1 'polypeptide(L)'
;MTDPRTTDSLMIDTAAPRFGRRLTGILRRFVFGRVPKLFDSAYYLRSYPDAAASALDPYLHYSLIGGRRGYDPNADFDTAFYRLQTRARQNPLRHYLKVGAAKGLDPHPHFSTYSYIGRYPDVMASKVNPLLHYRENGRPELRIADHSKRLPRTIPPLFGIPTAHQWEMPKSGQAHFKLTLLRTASDHPAAEPIKRLRLSLGLDFETVDQFIAVLARVPTGLQDVVQFTLNADPSRGASVPSLVLALNHCYLHPIASDGTRIIRYGEAILWDIRPIKPLVVVTLPDGTIQL
;
A
#
# COMPACT_ATOMS: atom_id res chain seq x y z
N MET A 1 53.24 9.23 -21.73
CA MET A 1 52.06 9.67 -20.97
C MET A 1 50.85 9.32 -21.83
N THR A 2 50.36 8.08 -21.68
CA THR A 2 49.32 7.47 -22.52
C THR A 2 48.11 7.24 -21.62
N ASP A 3 46.99 7.89 -21.94
CA ASP A 3 45.71 7.73 -21.27
C ASP A 3 44.85 6.73 -22.06
N PRO A 4 44.42 5.60 -21.46
CA PRO A 4 43.38 4.76 -22.03
C PRO A 4 42.14 4.80 -21.12
N ARG A 5 41.22 5.72 -21.42
CA ARG A 5 39.83 5.63 -20.95
C ARG A 5 38.86 5.72 -22.11
N THR A 6 38.95 4.72 -22.99
CA THR A 6 37.82 4.36 -23.85
C THR A 6 36.87 3.56 -22.98
N THR A 7 35.83 4.25 -22.50
CA THR A 7 34.74 3.65 -21.74
C THR A 7 33.93 2.79 -22.70
N ASP A 8 34.18 1.48 -22.66
CA ASP A 8 33.42 0.47 -23.39
C ASP A 8 32.00 0.46 -22.81
N SER A 9 31.07 1.10 -23.52
CA SER A 9 29.65 1.08 -23.18
C SER A 9 29.14 -0.33 -23.42
N LEU A 10 29.13 -1.16 -22.38
CA LEU A 10 28.43 -2.44 -22.34
C LEU A 10 26.98 -2.22 -22.76
N MET A 11 26.67 -2.51 -24.02
CA MET A 11 25.33 -2.83 -24.45
C MET A 11 24.86 -4.03 -23.64
N ILE A 12 23.94 -3.80 -22.70
CA ILE A 12 23.23 -4.89 -22.02
C ILE A 12 22.45 -5.63 -23.11
N ASP A 13 22.96 -6.80 -23.50
CA ASP A 13 22.32 -7.70 -24.44
C ASP A 13 20.93 -8.05 -23.92
N THR A 14 19.93 -7.34 -24.45
CA THR A 14 18.53 -7.45 -24.05
C THR A 14 17.89 -8.73 -24.63
N ALA A 15 18.62 -9.49 -25.47
CA ALA A 15 18.15 -10.72 -26.11
C ALA A 15 18.38 -11.97 -25.24
N ALA A 16 19.47 -12.04 -24.47
CA ALA A 16 19.80 -13.18 -23.61
C ALA A 16 18.70 -13.57 -22.58
N PRO A 17 18.02 -12.61 -21.89
CA PRO A 17 16.93 -12.95 -20.97
C PRO A 17 15.71 -13.55 -21.69
N ARG A 18 15.48 -13.18 -22.95
CA ARG A 18 14.30 -13.60 -23.72
C ARG A 18 14.38 -15.05 -24.19
N PHE A 19 15.57 -15.50 -24.61
CA PHE A 19 15.75 -16.90 -25.02
C PHE A 19 15.64 -17.86 -23.82
N GLY A 20 16.31 -17.53 -22.71
CA GLY A 20 16.23 -18.33 -21.48
C GLY A 20 14.81 -18.49 -20.95
N ARG A 21 13.98 -17.43 -21.05
CA ARG A 21 12.56 -17.47 -20.61
C ARG A 21 11.71 -18.45 -21.39
N ARG A 22 11.96 -18.62 -22.69
CA ARG A 22 11.20 -19.59 -23.51
C ARG A 22 11.52 -21.02 -23.09
N LEU A 23 12.81 -21.35 -22.95
CA LEU A 23 13.25 -22.68 -22.52
C LEU A 23 12.73 -23.02 -21.11
N THR A 24 12.88 -22.07 -20.17
CA THR A 24 12.44 -22.26 -18.79
C THR A 24 10.91 -22.22 -18.66
N GLY A 25 10.20 -21.56 -19.57
CA GLY A 25 8.74 -21.59 -19.68
C GLY A 25 8.19 -22.96 -20.08
N ILE A 26 8.93 -23.72 -20.90
CA ILE A 26 8.65 -25.12 -21.23
C ILE A 26 8.85 -25.99 -19.99
N LEU A 27 10.01 -25.87 -19.33
CA LEU A 27 10.31 -26.59 -18.08
C LEU A 27 9.25 -26.32 -17.01
N ARG A 28 8.86 -25.06 -16.80
CA ARG A 28 7.78 -24.66 -15.90
C ARG A 28 6.47 -25.37 -16.24
N ARG A 29 6.11 -25.52 -17.52
CA ARG A 29 4.88 -26.20 -17.93
C ARG A 29 4.87 -27.66 -17.47
N PHE A 30 6.01 -28.34 -17.57
CA PHE A 30 6.16 -29.73 -17.14
C PHE A 30 6.17 -29.88 -15.61
N VAL A 31 6.89 -29.00 -14.89
CA VAL A 31 7.08 -29.15 -13.44
C VAL A 31 5.94 -28.53 -12.61
N PHE A 32 5.42 -27.37 -13.04
CA PHE A 32 4.47 -26.56 -12.27
C PHE A 32 3.08 -26.44 -12.90
N GLY A 33 2.90 -26.88 -14.14
CA GLY A 33 1.61 -26.83 -14.86
C GLY A 33 1.34 -25.46 -15.48
N ARG A 34 0.06 -25.07 -15.57
CA ARG A 34 -0.34 -23.74 -16.06
C ARG A 34 -0.01 -22.64 -15.05
N VAL A 35 0.26 -21.43 -15.54
CA VAL A 35 0.40 -20.24 -14.68
C VAL A 35 -0.97 -19.94 -14.06
N PRO A 36 -1.09 -19.82 -12.73
CA PRO A 36 -2.35 -19.44 -12.10
C PRO A 36 -2.78 -18.05 -12.54
N LYS A 37 -4.10 -17.84 -12.70
CA LYS A 37 -4.68 -16.53 -13.04
C LYS A 37 -4.38 -15.42 -12.01
N LEU A 38 -4.13 -15.81 -10.76
CA LEU A 38 -3.67 -14.90 -9.69
C LEU A 38 -2.16 -14.59 -9.76
N PHE A 39 -1.44 -15.00 -10.81
CA PHE A 39 -0.07 -14.56 -11.03
C PHE A 39 -0.02 -13.60 -12.22
N ASP A 40 0.36 -12.35 -11.97
CA ASP A 40 0.48 -11.31 -12.97
C ASP A 40 1.95 -11.12 -13.34
N SER A 41 2.34 -11.71 -14.49
CA SER A 41 3.73 -11.63 -14.98
C SER A 41 4.19 -10.20 -15.25
N ALA A 42 3.30 -9.32 -15.71
CA ALA A 42 3.67 -7.94 -16.05
C ALA A 42 3.88 -7.11 -14.79
N TYR A 43 3.00 -7.26 -13.79
CA TYR A 43 3.23 -6.70 -12.46
C TYR A 43 4.54 -7.22 -11.87
N TYR A 44 4.73 -8.55 -11.85
CA TYR A 44 5.86 -9.19 -11.20
C TYR A 44 7.21 -8.71 -11.76
N LEU A 45 7.35 -8.63 -13.08
CA LEU A 45 8.59 -8.17 -13.71
C LEU A 45 8.84 -6.67 -13.52
N ARG A 46 7.79 -5.84 -13.41
CA ARG A 46 7.97 -4.42 -13.09
C ARG A 46 8.38 -4.19 -11.63
N SER A 47 7.82 -4.98 -10.73
CA SER A 47 8.02 -4.81 -9.28
C SER A 47 9.36 -5.35 -8.78
N TYR A 48 9.94 -6.35 -9.46
CA TYR A 48 11.13 -7.06 -8.99
C TYR A 48 12.25 -7.07 -10.06
N PRO A 49 13.20 -6.11 -9.99
CA PRO A 49 14.28 -5.99 -10.97
C PRO A 49 15.16 -7.24 -11.11
N ASP A 50 15.36 -8.00 -10.03
CA ASP A 50 16.09 -9.28 -10.06
C ASP A 50 15.37 -10.35 -10.89
N ALA A 51 14.04 -10.42 -10.77
CA ALA A 51 13.21 -11.27 -11.62
C ALA A 51 13.24 -10.78 -13.09
N ALA A 52 13.26 -9.47 -13.30
CA ALA A 52 13.34 -8.86 -14.62
C ALA A 52 14.68 -9.13 -15.33
N ALA A 53 15.78 -9.19 -14.59
CA ALA A 53 17.10 -9.55 -15.09
C ALA A 53 17.28 -11.07 -15.27
N SER A 54 16.42 -11.89 -14.66
CA SER A 54 16.52 -13.34 -14.73
C SER A 54 16.13 -13.91 -16.09
N ALA A 55 16.88 -14.95 -16.50
CA ALA A 55 16.55 -15.83 -17.63
C ALA A 55 15.42 -16.82 -17.32
N LEU A 56 14.94 -16.90 -16.08
CA LEU A 56 13.81 -17.74 -15.71
C LEU A 56 12.49 -17.14 -16.19
N ASP A 57 11.57 -18.00 -16.64
CA ASP A 57 10.16 -17.67 -16.77
C ASP A 57 9.65 -16.99 -15.48
N PRO A 58 8.83 -15.93 -15.57
CA PRO A 58 8.42 -15.15 -14.40
C PRO A 58 7.74 -15.98 -13.30
N TYR A 59 6.84 -16.89 -13.68
CA TYR A 59 6.15 -17.73 -12.71
C TYR A 59 7.07 -18.81 -12.13
N LEU A 60 8.01 -19.31 -12.92
CA LEU A 60 9.04 -20.22 -12.43
C LEU A 60 9.95 -19.53 -11.41
N HIS A 61 10.40 -18.31 -11.73
CA HIS A 61 11.18 -17.47 -10.82
C HIS A 61 10.42 -17.25 -9.51
N TYR A 62 9.14 -16.86 -9.59
CA TYR A 62 8.29 -16.70 -8.41
C TYR A 62 8.17 -17.99 -7.60
N SER A 63 7.95 -19.13 -8.27
CA SER A 63 7.74 -20.42 -7.61
C SER A 63 8.97 -20.89 -6.84
N LEU A 64 10.17 -20.68 -7.39
CA LEU A 64 11.43 -21.16 -6.82
C LEU A 64 12.07 -20.16 -5.85
N ILE A 65 11.96 -18.86 -6.15
CA ILE A 65 12.72 -17.78 -5.50
C ILE A 65 11.75 -16.76 -4.89
N GLY A 66 10.94 -16.10 -5.73
CA GLY A 66 10.17 -14.92 -5.32
C GLY A 66 9.26 -15.16 -4.13
N GLY A 67 8.49 -16.25 -4.14
CA GLY A 67 7.58 -16.57 -3.04
C GLY A 67 8.32 -16.79 -1.71
N ARG A 68 9.57 -17.28 -1.71
CA ARG A 68 10.40 -17.42 -0.50
C ARG A 68 10.98 -16.08 -0.05
N ARG A 69 11.31 -15.20 -1.01
CA ARG A 69 11.76 -13.82 -0.76
C ARG A 69 10.64 -12.87 -0.32
N GLY A 70 9.39 -13.34 -0.31
CA GLY A 70 8.24 -12.53 0.07
C GLY A 70 7.77 -11.59 -1.03
N TYR A 71 8.05 -11.91 -2.30
CA TYR A 71 7.55 -11.14 -3.44
C TYR A 71 6.08 -11.43 -3.67
N ASP A 72 5.37 -10.42 -4.15
CA ASP A 72 3.94 -10.44 -4.40
C ASP A 72 3.66 -10.89 -5.83
N PRO A 73 2.76 -11.86 -6.02
CA PRO A 73 2.44 -12.39 -7.35
C PRO A 73 1.57 -11.44 -8.18
N ASN A 74 0.89 -10.49 -7.53
CA ASN A 74 0.03 -9.47 -8.13
C ASN A 74 -0.24 -8.37 -7.08
N ALA A 75 -0.86 -7.25 -7.50
CA ALA A 75 -1.14 -6.11 -6.63
C ALA A 75 -2.18 -6.35 -5.50
N ASP A 76 -3.01 -7.39 -5.62
CA ASP A 76 -4.05 -7.74 -4.63
C ASP A 76 -3.65 -8.96 -3.76
N PHE A 77 -2.37 -9.31 -3.70
CA PHE A 77 -1.87 -10.40 -2.85
C PHE A 77 -0.59 -9.95 -2.13
N ASP A 78 -0.69 -9.74 -0.83
CA ASP A 78 0.42 -9.38 0.04
C ASP A 78 0.98 -10.66 0.67
N THR A 79 2.15 -11.06 0.19
CA THR A 79 2.82 -12.29 0.60
C THR A 79 3.28 -12.25 2.04
N ALA A 80 3.76 -11.10 2.51
CA ALA A 80 4.17 -10.94 3.90
C ALA A 80 2.94 -11.11 4.80
N PHE A 81 1.82 -10.48 4.43
CA PHE A 81 0.57 -10.50 5.18
C PHE A 81 -0.04 -11.88 5.24
N TYR A 82 -0.05 -12.56 4.09
CA TYR A 82 -0.54 -13.92 4.03
C TYR A 82 0.29 -14.87 4.91
N ARG A 83 1.62 -14.69 4.97
CA ARG A 83 2.52 -15.52 5.78
C ARG A 83 2.31 -15.36 7.29
N LEU A 84 1.86 -14.20 7.78
CA LEU A 84 1.55 -14.06 9.20
C LEU A 84 0.42 -14.99 9.66
N GLN A 85 -0.43 -15.42 8.74
CA GLN A 85 -1.61 -16.23 9.05
C GLN A 85 -1.36 -17.73 8.94
N THR A 86 -0.18 -18.15 8.46
CA THR A 86 0.13 -19.57 8.24
C THR A 86 1.61 -19.89 8.42
N ARG A 87 1.90 -21.03 9.02
CA ARG A 87 3.27 -21.57 9.13
C ARG A 87 3.71 -22.36 7.90
N ALA A 88 2.95 -22.28 6.79
CA ALA A 88 3.26 -23.03 5.57
C ALA A 88 4.61 -22.59 4.98
N ARG A 89 5.51 -23.56 4.83
CA ARG A 89 6.81 -23.37 4.15
C ARG A 89 6.69 -23.39 2.61
N GLN A 90 5.51 -23.75 2.10
CA GLN A 90 5.23 -23.81 0.67
C GLN A 90 5.22 -22.40 0.04
N ASN A 91 5.25 -22.34 -1.30
CA ASN A 91 5.02 -21.10 -2.03
C ASN A 91 3.65 -20.50 -1.62
N PRO A 92 3.58 -19.20 -1.29
CA PRO A 92 2.42 -18.60 -0.64
C PRO A 92 1.20 -18.55 -1.55
N LEU A 93 1.36 -18.16 -2.83
CA LEU A 93 0.25 -18.20 -3.79
C LEU A 93 -0.28 -19.63 -3.99
N ARG A 94 0.61 -20.62 -4.14
CA ARG A 94 0.20 -22.04 -4.25
C ARG A 94 -0.55 -22.50 -3.01
N HIS A 95 -0.09 -22.12 -1.82
CA HIS A 95 -0.77 -22.44 -0.57
C HIS A 95 -2.15 -21.78 -0.50
N TYR A 96 -2.27 -20.50 -0.91
CA TYR A 96 -3.56 -19.80 -0.96
C TYR A 96 -4.56 -20.47 -1.89
N LEU A 97 -4.15 -20.78 -3.11
CA LEU A 97 -4.99 -21.43 -4.11
C LEU A 97 -5.48 -22.82 -3.67
N LYS A 98 -4.63 -23.60 -2.98
CA LYS A 98 -4.96 -24.98 -2.59
C LYS A 98 -5.69 -25.09 -1.26
N VAL A 99 -5.35 -24.24 -0.30
CA VAL A 99 -5.73 -24.41 1.11
C VAL A 99 -6.20 -23.10 1.73
N GLY A 100 -5.46 -22.02 1.53
CA GLY A 100 -5.67 -20.76 2.25
C GLY A 100 -7.05 -20.17 2.03
N ALA A 101 -7.50 -20.06 0.79
CA ALA A 101 -8.82 -19.52 0.47
C ALA A 101 -9.94 -20.35 1.11
N ALA A 102 -9.85 -21.69 1.04
CA ALA A 102 -10.84 -22.58 1.65
C ALA A 102 -10.84 -22.50 3.20
N LYS A 103 -9.71 -22.17 3.82
CA LYS A 103 -9.60 -21.90 5.25
C LYS A 103 -9.96 -20.45 5.63
N GLY A 104 -10.39 -19.64 4.66
CA GLY A 104 -10.64 -18.21 4.82
C GLY A 104 -9.44 -17.44 5.38
N LEU A 105 -8.24 -17.77 4.89
CA LEU A 105 -7.07 -16.91 5.06
C LEU A 105 -7.18 -15.72 4.12
N ASP A 106 -6.72 -14.56 4.58
CA ASP A 106 -6.87 -13.30 3.84
C ASP A 106 -5.58 -13.07 3.02
N PRO A 107 -5.67 -12.96 1.68
CA PRO A 107 -4.51 -12.79 0.81
C PRO A 107 -3.94 -11.38 0.85
N HIS A 108 -4.70 -10.40 1.30
CA HIS A 108 -4.33 -8.99 1.31
C HIS A 108 -5.04 -8.25 2.45
N PRO A 109 -4.43 -7.21 3.06
CA PRO A 109 -5.09 -6.28 3.97
C PRO A 109 -6.47 -5.77 3.47
N HIS A 110 -6.57 -5.47 2.18
CA HIS A 110 -7.80 -4.98 1.51
C HIS A 110 -8.80 -6.07 1.09
N PHE A 111 -8.61 -7.32 1.52
CA PHE A 111 -9.51 -8.39 1.12
C PHE A 111 -9.69 -9.42 2.23
N SER A 112 -10.86 -9.43 2.84
CA SER A 112 -11.29 -10.51 3.73
C SER A 112 -11.98 -11.61 2.93
N THR A 113 -11.36 -12.79 2.92
CA THR A 113 -11.92 -13.97 2.24
C THR A 113 -13.29 -14.34 2.85
N TYR A 114 -13.41 -14.35 4.18
CA TYR A 114 -14.66 -14.72 4.85
C TYR A 114 -15.78 -13.70 4.64
N SER A 115 -15.49 -12.40 4.78
CA SER A 115 -16.51 -11.38 4.56
C SER A 115 -17.00 -11.40 3.11
N TYR A 116 -16.11 -11.57 2.14
CA TYR A 116 -16.48 -11.60 0.72
C TYR A 116 -17.40 -12.77 0.39
N ILE A 117 -17.06 -14.00 0.80
CA ILE A 117 -17.91 -15.17 0.54
C ILE A 117 -19.20 -15.16 1.36
N GLY A 118 -19.20 -14.55 2.55
CA GLY A 118 -20.40 -14.39 3.37
C GLY A 118 -21.38 -13.37 2.79
N ARG A 119 -20.85 -12.33 2.13
CA ARG A 119 -21.64 -11.29 1.44
C ARG A 119 -22.18 -11.77 0.10
N TYR A 120 -21.47 -12.66 -0.59
CA TYR A 120 -21.80 -13.12 -1.93
C TYR A 120 -21.99 -14.65 -1.97
N PRO A 121 -23.20 -15.16 -1.65
CA PRO A 121 -23.49 -16.59 -1.64
C PRO A 121 -23.27 -17.28 -3.00
N ASP A 122 -23.44 -16.55 -4.10
CA ASP A 122 -23.16 -17.04 -5.46
C ASP A 122 -21.68 -17.40 -5.65
N VAL A 123 -20.76 -16.61 -5.07
CA VAL A 123 -19.32 -16.90 -5.09
C VAL A 123 -19.04 -18.17 -4.30
N MET A 124 -19.65 -18.32 -3.11
CA MET A 124 -19.51 -19.53 -2.31
C MET A 124 -20.01 -20.77 -3.06
N ALA A 125 -21.17 -20.66 -3.73
CA ALA A 125 -21.75 -21.76 -4.52
C ALA A 125 -20.89 -22.14 -5.74
N SER A 126 -20.27 -21.14 -6.40
CA SER A 126 -19.42 -21.35 -7.57
C SER A 126 -18.12 -22.11 -7.27
N LYS A 127 -17.70 -22.15 -5.99
CA LYS A 127 -16.39 -22.67 -5.53
C LYS A 127 -15.18 -22.03 -6.23
N VAL A 128 -15.35 -20.91 -6.90
CA VAL A 128 -14.26 -20.11 -7.46
C VAL A 128 -13.46 -19.50 -6.30
N ASN A 129 -12.14 -19.37 -6.47
CA ASN A 129 -11.31 -18.72 -5.46
C ASN A 129 -11.80 -17.26 -5.22
N PRO A 130 -12.06 -16.82 -3.98
CA PRO A 130 -12.71 -15.55 -3.71
C PRO A 130 -11.94 -14.32 -4.23
N LEU A 131 -10.62 -14.29 -4.06
CA LEU A 131 -9.80 -13.19 -4.60
C LEU A 131 -9.79 -13.19 -6.13
N LEU A 132 -9.77 -14.38 -6.75
CA LEU A 132 -9.85 -14.50 -8.20
C LEU A 132 -11.19 -13.98 -8.72
N HIS A 133 -12.30 -14.40 -8.10
CA HIS A 133 -13.63 -13.91 -8.45
C HIS A 133 -13.72 -12.39 -8.30
N TYR A 134 -13.22 -11.85 -7.19
CA TYR A 134 -13.20 -10.41 -6.99
C TYR A 134 -12.43 -9.68 -8.09
N ARG A 135 -11.27 -10.19 -8.51
CA ARG A 135 -10.47 -9.56 -9.58
C ARG A 135 -11.13 -9.63 -10.96
N GLU A 136 -11.69 -10.78 -11.32
CA GLU A 136 -12.22 -11.02 -12.68
C GLU A 136 -13.66 -10.53 -12.85
N ASN A 137 -14.48 -10.59 -11.80
CA ASN A 137 -15.92 -10.33 -11.84
C ASN A 137 -16.32 -9.24 -10.85
N GLY A 138 -15.97 -9.44 -9.57
CA GLY A 138 -16.47 -8.60 -8.49
C GLY A 138 -16.08 -7.13 -8.61
N ARG A 139 -14.84 -6.82 -8.99
CA ARG A 139 -14.35 -5.44 -9.12
C ARG A 139 -15.02 -4.72 -10.30
N PRO A 140 -15.12 -5.30 -11.51
CA PRO A 140 -15.97 -4.75 -12.58
C PRO A 140 -17.44 -4.59 -12.19
N GLU A 141 -17.99 -5.51 -11.41
CA GLU A 141 -19.38 -5.49 -10.91
C GLU A 141 -19.60 -4.55 -9.71
N LEU A 142 -18.56 -3.81 -9.27
CA LEU A 142 -18.60 -2.93 -8.10
C LEU A 142 -19.00 -3.65 -6.79
N ARG A 143 -18.67 -4.94 -6.68
CA ARG A 143 -18.84 -5.71 -5.45
C ARG A 143 -17.90 -5.20 -4.36
N ILE A 144 -18.43 -5.13 -3.15
CA ILE A 144 -17.74 -4.67 -1.95
C ILE A 144 -16.84 -5.79 -1.42
N ALA A 145 -15.54 -5.56 -1.41
CA ALA A 145 -14.59 -6.38 -0.68
C ALA A 145 -14.23 -5.72 0.65
N ASP A 146 -14.69 -6.31 1.75
CA ASP A 146 -14.34 -5.82 3.09
C ASP A 146 -12.85 -6.05 3.38
N HIS A 147 -12.26 -5.19 4.20
CA HIS A 147 -10.88 -5.32 4.65
C HIS A 147 -10.70 -6.52 5.59
N SER A 148 -9.47 -7.04 5.66
CA SER A 148 -9.13 -8.06 6.64
C SER A 148 -9.21 -7.51 8.05
N LYS A 149 -9.88 -8.25 8.95
CA LYS A 149 -9.87 -7.97 10.39
C LYS A 149 -8.57 -8.45 11.08
N ARG A 150 -7.60 -8.97 10.32
CA ARG A 150 -6.34 -9.56 10.79
C ARG A 150 -5.13 -8.63 10.66
N LEU A 151 -5.37 -7.33 10.47
CA LEU A 151 -4.32 -6.31 10.43
C LEU A 151 -3.51 -6.31 11.74
N PRO A 152 -2.18 -6.11 11.69
CA PRO A 152 -1.40 -5.85 12.89
C PRO A 152 -1.95 -4.60 13.58
N ARG A 153 -2.32 -4.70 14.86
CA ARG A 153 -2.80 -3.57 15.66
C ARG A 153 -1.70 -2.57 16.03
N THR A 154 -0.45 -2.95 15.81
CA THR A 154 0.74 -2.13 16.09
C THR A 154 1.37 -1.65 14.79
N ILE A 155 1.44 -0.33 14.64
CA ILE A 155 2.15 0.33 13.54
C ILE A 155 3.65 0.07 13.75
N PRO A 156 4.37 -0.57 12.81
CA PRO A 156 5.81 -0.75 12.95
C PRO A 156 6.51 0.62 13.03
N PRO A 157 7.70 0.73 13.64
CA PRO A 157 8.41 1.99 13.73
C PRO A 157 8.67 2.56 12.32
N LEU A 158 8.18 3.78 12.09
CA LEU A 158 8.28 4.48 10.81
C LEU A 158 9.50 5.40 10.87
N PHE A 159 10.42 5.25 9.90
CA PHE A 159 11.64 6.04 9.86
C PHE A 159 11.32 7.53 9.67
N GLY A 160 11.96 8.39 10.45
CA GLY A 160 11.74 9.85 10.40
C GLY A 160 10.43 10.33 11.06
N ILE A 161 9.60 9.44 11.60
CA ILE A 161 8.36 9.83 12.28
C ILE A 161 8.63 10.18 13.74
N PRO A 162 8.15 11.33 14.23
CA PRO A 162 8.40 11.79 15.59
C PRO A 162 7.77 10.87 16.64
N THR A 163 8.45 10.75 17.78
CA THR A 163 7.97 10.05 18.98
C THR A 163 7.15 10.96 19.92
N ALA A 164 7.23 12.28 19.75
CA ALA A 164 6.45 13.29 20.47
C ALA A 164 5.31 13.85 19.59
N HIS A 165 4.29 14.44 20.22
CA HIS A 165 3.08 14.99 19.56
C HIS A 165 2.45 13.98 18.60
N GLN A 166 1.89 12.91 19.17
CA GLN A 166 1.20 11.86 18.42
C GLN A 166 -0.30 12.04 18.56
N TRP A 167 -0.97 12.28 17.45
CA TRP A 167 -2.42 12.46 17.39
C TRP A 167 -3.05 11.30 16.64
N GLU A 168 -4.16 10.81 17.19
CA GLU A 168 -4.98 9.79 16.56
C GLU A 168 -6.32 10.43 16.17
N MET A 169 -6.70 10.27 14.91
CA MET A 169 -7.98 10.73 14.37
C MET A 169 -8.63 9.61 13.55
N PRO A 170 -9.96 9.43 13.60
CA PRO A 170 -10.90 10.18 14.44
C PRO A 170 -10.67 9.90 15.94
N LYS A 171 -11.13 10.81 16.81
CA LYS A 171 -11.20 10.49 18.24
C LYS A 171 -12.25 9.41 18.49
N SER A 172 -12.13 8.67 19.60
CA SER A 172 -13.12 7.65 19.98
C SER A 172 -14.55 8.23 19.94
N GLY A 173 -15.45 7.58 19.19
CA GLY A 173 -16.85 8.00 19.02
C GLY A 173 -17.09 9.07 17.95
N GLN A 174 -16.05 9.57 17.27
CA GLN A 174 -16.19 10.56 16.21
C GLN A 174 -16.36 9.89 14.84
N ALA A 175 -17.56 9.98 14.26
CA ALA A 175 -17.86 9.41 12.94
C ALA A 175 -17.31 10.24 11.77
N HIS A 176 -17.16 11.56 11.94
CA HIS A 176 -16.71 12.47 10.90
C HIS A 176 -15.80 13.55 11.49
N PHE A 177 -14.79 13.98 10.74
CA PHE A 177 -13.97 15.12 11.11
C PHE A 177 -13.51 15.92 9.90
N LYS A 178 -13.30 17.23 10.11
CA LYS A 178 -12.77 18.14 9.11
C LYS A 178 -11.32 18.47 9.43
N LEU A 179 -10.45 18.29 8.44
CA LEU A 179 -9.03 18.56 8.54
C LEU A 179 -8.62 19.47 7.38
N THR A 180 -8.02 20.61 7.69
CA THR A 180 -7.44 21.52 6.70
C THR A 180 -5.93 21.54 6.89
N LEU A 181 -5.21 21.15 5.86
CA LEU A 181 -3.75 21.18 5.79
C LEU A 181 -3.33 22.38 4.94
N LEU A 182 -2.51 23.24 5.51
CA LEU A 182 -2.02 24.48 4.89
C LEU A 182 -0.50 24.41 4.78
N ARG A 183 0.06 24.43 3.56
CA ARG A 183 1.53 24.46 3.38
C ARG A 183 2.06 25.90 3.39
N THR A 184 2.13 26.50 4.58
CA THR A 184 2.61 27.88 4.77
C THR A 184 3.07 28.11 6.20
N ALA A 185 3.96 29.08 6.40
CA ALA A 185 4.29 29.59 7.73
C ALA A 185 3.05 30.23 8.38
N SER A 186 3.00 30.25 9.71
CA SER A 186 1.90 30.87 10.44
C SER A 186 2.31 32.23 10.99
N ASP A 187 1.71 33.29 10.47
CA ASP A 187 1.86 34.65 11.02
C ASP A 187 0.87 34.92 12.18
N HIS A 188 0.04 33.92 12.51
CA HIS A 188 -1.07 34.07 13.43
C HIS A 188 -0.61 33.97 14.90
N PRO A 189 -0.91 34.96 15.76
CA PRO A 189 -0.38 35.05 17.12
C PRO A 189 -0.92 33.96 18.07
N ALA A 190 -2.08 33.37 17.77
CA ALA A 190 -2.66 32.28 18.55
C ALA A 190 -2.25 30.87 18.06
N ALA A 191 -1.33 30.76 17.10
CA ALA A 191 -0.92 29.46 16.57
C ALA A 191 0.21 28.87 17.43
N GLU A 192 0.02 27.65 17.91
CA GLU A 192 1.03 26.96 18.72
C GLU A 192 2.07 26.29 17.80
N PRO A 193 3.37 26.65 17.92
CA PRO A 193 4.42 26.05 17.10
C PRO A 193 4.80 24.65 17.61
N ILE A 194 4.71 23.67 16.73
CA ILE A 194 5.13 22.28 16.98
C ILE A 194 6.19 21.90 15.96
N LYS A 195 7.38 21.52 16.42
CA LYS A 195 8.49 21.14 15.52
C LYS A 195 8.13 19.97 14.60
N ARG A 196 7.48 18.94 15.14
CA ARG A 196 7.04 17.74 14.39
C ARG A 196 5.75 17.17 14.99
N LEU A 197 4.82 16.78 14.12
CA LEU A 197 3.54 16.19 14.49
C LEU A 197 3.34 14.88 13.72
N ARG A 198 2.99 13.82 14.45
CA ARG A 198 2.53 12.56 13.85
C ARG A 198 1.01 12.54 13.92
N LEU A 199 0.35 12.50 12.77
CA LEU A 199 -1.08 12.34 12.68
C LEU A 199 -1.42 10.94 12.13
N SER A 200 -1.87 10.06 13.02
CA SER A 200 -2.34 8.71 12.70
C SER A 200 -3.83 8.76 12.36
N LEU A 201 -4.18 8.43 11.11
CA LEU A 201 -5.54 8.49 10.60
C LEU A 201 -6.12 7.08 10.47
N GLY A 202 -7.10 6.77 11.31
CA GLY A 202 -7.98 5.61 11.20
C GLY A 202 -9.13 5.90 10.24
N LEU A 203 -8.90 5.67 8.95
CA LEU A 203 -9.88 5.92 7.89
C LEU A 203 -10.27 4.60 7.24
N ASP A 204 -11.48 4.53 6.70
CA ASP A 204 -11.82 3.44 5.79
C ASP A 204 -10.97 3.53 4.50
N PHE A 205 -10.81 2.41 3.81
CA PHE A 205 -9.86 2.33 2.70
C PHE A 205 -10.26 3.14 1.46
N GLU A 206 -11.55 3.35 1.22
CA GLU A 206 -12.02 4.20 0.12
C GLU A 206 -11.62 5.65 0.39
N THR A 207 -11.86 6.10 1.63
CA THR A 207 -11.41 7.42 2.11
C THR A 207 -9.88 7.55 2.06
N VAL A 208 -9.13 6.49 2.38
CA VAL A 208 -7.65 6.49 2.24
C VAL A 208 -7.23 6.68 0.78
N ASP A 209 -7.78 5.92 -0.15
CA ASP A 209 -7.39 5.98 -1.56
C ASP A 209 -7.74 7.36 -2.16
N GLN A 210 -8.89 7.92 -1.80
CA GLN A 210 -9.28 9.29 -2.16
C GLN A 210 -8.31 10.32 -1.56
N PHE A 211 -7.94 10.18 -0.28
CA PHE A 211 -7.01 11.07 0.39
C PHE A 211 -5.61 11.06 -0.25
N ILE A 212 -5.08 9.88 -0.56
CA ILE A 212 -3.81 9.71 -1.28
C ILE A 212 -3.91 10.35 -2.67
N ALA A 213 -4.97 10.08 -3.43
CA ALA A 213 -5.16 10.60 -4.78
C ALA A 213 -5.24 12.14 -4.82
N VAL A 214 -5.90 12.75 -3.82
CA VAL A 214 -5.95 14.21 -3.68
C VAL A 214 -4.57 14.76 -3.39
N LEU A 215 -3.87 14.24 -2.37
CA LEU A 215 -2.54 14.75 -2.00
C LEU A 215 -1.48 14.54 -3.09
N ALA A 216 -1.54 13.44 -3.83
CA ALA A 216 -0.61 13.16 -4.93
C ALA A 216 -0.78 14.12 -6.12
N ARG A 217 -1.90 14.85 -6.21
CA ARG A 217 -2.18 15.84 -7.26
C ARG A 217 -1.81 17.27 -6.86
N VAL A 218 -1.45 17.49 -5.59
CA VAL A 218 -1.10 18.82 -5.08
C VAL A 218 0.25 19.23 -5.68
N PRO A 219 0.33 20.36 -6.44
CA PRO A 219 1.57 20.79 -7.08
C PRO A 219 2.69 21.05 -6.07
N THR A 220 3.93 20.83 -6.49
CA THR A 220 5.11 21.20 -5.70
C THR A 220 5.41 22.68 -5.94
N GLY A 221 5.12 23.56 -4.98
CA GLY A 221 5.59 24.97 -5.01
C GLY A 221 4.54 26.08 -4.93
N LEU A 222 3.26 25.79 -4.63
CA LEU A 222 2.22 26.80 -4.38
C LEU A 222 1.82 26.81 -2.89
N GLN A 223 1.32 27.95 -2.39
CA GLN A 223 0.62 28.00 -1.11
C GLN A 223 -0.68 27.21 -1.25
N ASP A 224 -0.63 25.93 -0.87
CA ASP A 224 -1.76 25.03 -1.09
C ASP A 224 -2.59 24.88 0.19
N VAL A 225 -3.89 25.15 0.04
CA VAL A 225 -4.92 24.82 1.02
C VAL A 225 -5.58 23.53 0.58
N VAL A 226 -5.43 22.48 1.39
CA VAL A 226 -6.12 21.21 1.15
C VAL A 226 -7.07 20.95 2.30
N GLN A 227 -8.37 21.03 2.00
CA GLN A 227 -9.43 20.78 2.97
C GLN A 227 -10.04 19.41 2.72
N PHE A 228 -10.15 18.63 3.79
CA PHE A 228 -10.73 17.30 3.78
C PHE A 228 -11.91 17.24 4.73
N THR A 229 -13.00 16.64 4.27
CA THR A 229 -14.06 16.12 5.14
C THR A 229 -13.91 14.61 5.13
N LEU A 230 -13.42 14.05 6.23
CA LEU A 230 -13.05 12.65 6.33
C LEU A 230 -14.12 11.89 7.10
N ASN A 231 -14.63 10.84 6.46
CA ASN A 231 -15.54 9.89 7.08
C ASN A 231 -14.70 8.80 7.76
N ALA A 232 -15.05 8.52 9.00
CA ALA A 232 -14.40 7.50 9.79
C ALA A 232 -15.50 6.57 10.31
N ASP A 233 -16.09 5.80 9.39
CA ASP A 233 -17.13 4.84 9.70
C ASP A 233 -16.56 3.71 10.60
N PRO A 234 -16.95 3.63 11.89
CA PRO A 234 -16.40 2.65 12.82
C PRO A 234 -16.65 1.21 12.37
N SER A 235 -17.70 0.98 11.56
CA SER A 235 -18.09 -0.34 11.07
C SER A 235 -17.23 -0.82 9.89
N ARG A 236 -16.53 0.10 9.20
CA ARG A 236 -15.68 -0.15 8.03
C ARG A 236 -14.18 -0.10 8.33
N GLY A 237 -13.79 -0.29 9.60
CA GLY A 237 -12.38 -0.40 10.00
C GLY A 237 -11.76 0.91 10.48
N ALA A 238 -12.54 1.97 10.67
CA ALA A 238 -12.08 3.31 11.07
C ALA A 238 -11.63 3.45 12.55
N SER A 239 -11.00 2.42 13.10
CA SER A 239 -10.39 2.44 14.44
C SER A 239 -8.93 1.99 14.43
N VAL A 240 -8.47 1.41 13.32
CA VAL A 240 -7.07 1.05 13.12
C VAL A 240 -6.43 2.09 12.23
N PRO A 241 -5.32 2.72 12.65
CA PRO A 241 -4.58 3.64 11.80
C PRO A 241 -4.26 3.00 10.46
N SER A 242 -4.66 3.66 9.39
CA SER A 242 -4.49 3.21 8.00
C SER A 242 -3.57 4.15 7.22
N LEU A 243 -3.48 5.40 7.64
CA LEU A 243 -2.51 6.38 7.15
C LEU A 243 -1.76 7.00 8.33
N VAL A 244 -0.50 7.36 8.11
CA VAL A 244 0.25 8.23 9.01
C VAL A 244 0.79 9.41 8.22
N LEU A 245 0.44 10.61 8.64
CA LEU A 245 0.99 11.84 8.11
C LEU A 245 2.04 12.36 9.10
N ALA A 246 3.31 12.35 8.69
CA ALA A 246 4.42 12.93 9.44
C ALA A 246 4.63 14.36 8.94
N LEU A 247 4.36 15.33 9.81
CA LEU A 247 4.45 16.76 9.50
C LEU A 247 5.64 17.38 10.26
N ASN A 248 6.39 18.24 9.58
CA ASN A 248 7.47 19.05 10.16
C ASN A 248 7.11 20.54 10.10
N HIS A 249 7.66 21.33 11.03
CA HIS A 249 7.45 22.77 11.13
C HIS A 249 5.97 23.15 11.18
N CYS A 250 5.26 22.57 12.14
CA CYS A 250 3.82 22.68 12.26
C CYS A 250 3.39 23.89 13.08
N TYR A 251 2.27 24.49 12.72
CA TYR A 251 1.59 25.48 13.55
C TYR A 251 0.12 25.07 13.70
N LEU A 252 -0.28 24.81 14.94
CA LEU A 252 -1.65 24.42 15.26
C LEU A 252 -2.51 25.65 15.48
N HIS A 253 -3.63 25.71 14.77
CA HIS A 253 -4.63 26.75 14.97
C HIS A 253 -5.71 26.27 15.94
N PRO A 254 -6.36 27.19 16.68
CA PRO A 254 -7.58 26.86 17.40
C PRO A 254 -8.60 26.20 16.49
N ILE A 255 -9.42 25.36 17.10
CA ILE A 255 -10.53 24.67 16.44
C ILE A 255 -11.48 25.72 15.86
N ALA A 256 -11.75 25.66 14.56
CA ALA A 256 -12.75 26.53 13.96
C ALA A 256 -14.14 26.22 14.57
N SER A 257 -15.04 27.21 14.53
CA SER A 257 -16.41 27.07 15.08
C SER A 257 -17.20 25.91 14.44
N ASP A 258 -16.87 25.52 13.21
CA ASP A 258 -17.47 24.38 12.50
C ASP A 258 -16.79 23.02 12.81
N GLY A 259 -15.89 23.00 13.79
CA GLY A 259 -15.14 21.81 14.24
C GLY A 259 -13.87 21.52 13.43
N THR A 260 -13.57 22.30 12.39
CA THR A 260 -12.39 22.07 11.54
C THR A 260 -11.09 22.23 12.32
N ARG A 261 -10.20 21.26 12.15
CA ARG A 261 -8.81 21.34 12.60
C ARG A 261 -7.94 21.89 11.48
N ILE A 262 -7.30 23.02 11.73
CA ILE A 262 -6.40 23.66 10.77
C ILE A 262 -4.96 23.42 11.24
N ILE A 263 -4.15 22.80 10.38
CA ILE A 263 -2.74 22.53 10.63
C ILE A 263 -1.94 23.17 9.51
N ARG A 264 -1.09 24.13 9.87
CA ARG A 264 -0.05 24.64 8.99
C ARG A 264 1.20 23.78 9.13
N TYR A 265 1.92 23.51 8.04
CA TYR A 265 3.11 22.67 8.03
C TYR A 265 4.10 23.12 6.94
N GLY A 266 5.37 22.78 7.10
CA GLY A 266 6.39 22.98 6.07
C GLY A 266 6.57 21.78 5.16
N GLU A 267 6.92 20.65 5.77
CA GLU A 267 7.12 19.38 5.07
C GLU A 267 6.12 18.34 5.57
N ALA A 268 5.63 17.50 4.66
CA ALA A 268 4.77 16.36 5.01
C ALA A 268 5.20 15.09 4.28
N ILE A 269 5.23 13.97 5.01
CA ILE A 269 5.40 12.63 4.45
C ILE A 269 4.17 11.82 4.80
N LEU A 270 3.48 11.31 3.77
CA LEU A 270 2.33 10.44 3.93
C LEU A 270 2.76 8.98 3.78
N TRP A 271 2.51 8.21 4.83
CA TRP A 271 2.72 6.78 4.89
C TRP A 271 1.39 6.05 4.78
N ASP A 272 1.31 5.13 3.81
CA ASP A 272 0.31 4.07 3.82
C ASP A 272 0.82 2.92 4.69
N ILE A 273 0.13 2.71 5.81
CA ILE A 273 0.47 1.69 6.80
C ILE A 273 -0.46 0.48 6.74
N ARG A 274 -1.35 0.42 5.73
CA ARG A 274 -2.20 -0.75 5.45
C ARG A 274 -1.37 -1.97 5.02
N PRO A 275 -0.29 -1.84 4.21
CA PRO A 275 0.62 -2.95 3.94
C PRO A 275 1.49 -3.27 5.14
N ILE A 276 1.97 -4.52 5.26
CA ILE A 276 2.87 -4.90 6.37
C ILE A 276 4.17 -4.12 6.39
N LYS A 277 4.68 -3.79 5.20
CA LYS A 277 5.78 -2.86 5.05
C LYS A 277 5.17 -1.52 4.67
N PRO A 278 5.10 -0.55 5.61
CA PRO A 278 4.57 0.75 5.29
C PRO A 278 5.27 1.37 4.09
N LEU A 279 4.50 2.02 3.24
CA LEU A 279 4.97 2.65 2.03
C LEU A 279 4.81 4.15 2.14
N VAL A 280 5.85 4.89 1.75
CA VAL A 280 5.70 6.33 1.49
C VAL A 280 4.96 6.49 0.18
N VAL A 281 3.77 7.07 0.24
CA VAL A 281 2.89 7.25 -0.94
C VAL A 281 2.92 8.67 -1.47
N VAL A 282 3.18 9.66 -0.60
CA VAL A 282 3.32 11.07 -0.98
C VAL A 282 4.40 11.71 -0.11
N THR A 283 5.30 12.46 -0.75
CA THR A 283 6.23 13.37 -0.06
C THR A 283 5.96 14.78 -0.57
N LEU A 284 5.62 15.67 0.34
CA LEU A 284 5.38 17.09 0.08
C LEU A 284 6.58 17.84 0.69
N PRO A 285 7.58 18.21 -0.13
CA PRO A 285 8.78 18.88 0.35
C PRO A 285 8.45 20.30 0.83
N ASP A 286 9.39 20.88 1.59
CA ASP A 286 9.30 22.26 2.07
C ASP A 286 9.03 23.22 0.89
N GLY A 287 7.81 23.75 0.86
CA GLY A 287 7.45 24.79 -0.09
C GLY A 287 7.97 26.11 0.44
N THR A 288 9.21 26.48 0.11
CA THR A 288 9.83 27.80 0.36
C THR A 288 9.29 28.49 1.61
N ILE A 289 9.47 27.88 2.79
CA ILE A 289 9.38 28.62 4.04
C ILE A 289 10.66 29.44 4.11
N GLN A 290 10.60 30.69 3.65
CA GLN A 290 11.58 31.66 4.14
C GLN A 290 11.21 31.90 5.61
N LEU A 291 12.10 31.44 6.49
CA LEU A 291 12.09 31.72 7.93
C LEU A 291 12.09 33.22 8.21
#